data_AF-A0A8X7Q2D6-F1
#
_entry.id   AF-A0A8X7Q2D6-F1
#
_cell.length_a   1.000
_cell.length_b   1.000
_cell.length_c   1.000
_cell.angle_alpha   90.00
_cell.angle_beta   90.00
_cell.angle_gamma   90.00
#
_symmetry.space_group_name_H-M   'P 1'
#
loop_
_entity.id
_entity.type
_entity.pdbx_description
1 polymer ?
#
loop_
_entity_poly.entity_id
_entity_poly.type
_entity_poly.pdbx_seq_one_letter_code
_entity_poly.pdbx_strand_id
1 'polypeptide(L)'
;MDVGGVKYATCIVASEGYGYNDKFEAGVVIYTGEGGNVISKDEKRTEDQKMVKGNLALANSMRHKTEVRVVRGLERSDGKGKRYVYDGLYLVDKYWLEKGVSGKSMYKFKLCKIPGQPR
;
A
#
# COMPACT_ATOMS: atom_id res chain seq x y z
N MET A 1 4.09 14.12 3.21
CA MET A 1 3.94 15.47 3.81
C MET A 1 4.58 15.44 5.17
N ASP A 2 5.26 16.51 5.57
CA ASP A 2 5.81 16.65 6.91
C ASP A 2 5.09 17.84 7.56
N VAL A 3 4.49 17.62 8.74
CA VAL A 3 3.86 18.68 9.54
C VAL A 3 4.34 18.51 10.96
N GLY A 4 5.08 19.49 11.48
CA GLY A 4 5.61 19.46 12.83
C GLY A 4 6.52 18.25 13.11
N GLY A 5 7.26 17.77 12.10
CA GLY A 5 8.16 16.61 12.22
C GLY A 5 7.46 15.25 12.09
N VAL A 6 6.12 15.23 11.92
CA VAL A 6 5.36 14.02 11.66
C VAL A 6 5.18 13.84 10.16
N LYS A 7 5.62 12.68 9.65
CA LYS A 7 5.45 12.32 8.25
C LYS A 7 4.13 11.61 8.02
N TYR A 8 3.41 12.05 6.99
CA TYR A 8 2.14 11.49 6.54
C TYR A 8 2.25 11.00 5.09
N ALA A 9 1.59 9.87 4.82
CA ALA A 9 1.39 9.39 3.47
C ALA A 9 0.44 10.34 2.73
N THR A 10 0.74 10.62 1.47
CA THR A 10 -0.09 11.52 0.63
C THR A 10 -0.64 10.83 -0.61
N CYS A 11 0.04 9.81 -1.08
CA CYS A 11 -0.34 9.00 -2.22
C CYS A 11 0.30 7.62 -2.10
N ILE A 12 -0.41 6.59 -2.53
CA ILE A 12 0.14 5.26 -2.81
C ILE A 12 -0.16 4.87 -4.25
N VAL A 13 0.76 4.09 -4.82
CA VAL A 13 0.53 3.40 -6.09
C VAL A 13 0.41 1.92 -5.76
N ALA A 14 -0.81 1.39 -5.88
CA ALA A 14 -1.11 0.00 -5.61
C ALA A 14 -1.37 -0.71 -6.94
N SER A 15 -0.86 -1.93 -7.10
CA SER A 15 -0.83 -2.60 -8.40
C SER A 15 -1.16 -4.08 -8.26
N GLU A 16 -2.19 -4.53 -8.99
CA GLU A 16 -2.58 -5.95 -9.04
C GLU A 16 -1.49 -6.78 -9.74
N GLY A 17 -1.21 -7.99 -9.26
CA GLY A 17 -0.32 -8.91 -9.98
C GLY A 17 1.18 -8.59 -9.94
N TYR A 18 1.61 -7.57 -9.19
CA TYR A 18 2.99 -7.55 -8.68
C TYR A 18 3.04 -8.41 -7.42
N GLY A 19 4.13 -9.15 -7.17
CA GLY A 19 4.17 -10.17 -6.11
C GLY A 19 3.99 -9.69 -4.67
N TYR A 20 3.68 -8.41 -4.44
CA TYR A 20 3.13 -7.89 -3.19
C TYR A 20 1.67 -8.33 -2.93
N ASN A 21 0.95 -8.77 -3.97
CA ASN A 21 -0.44 -9.26 -3.88
C ASN A 21 -1.39 -8.26 -3.21
N ASP A 22 -1.32 -7.00 -3.63
CA ASP A 22 -2.29 -5.99 -3.20
C ASP A 22 -3.70 -6.39 -3.65
N LYS A 23 -4.70 -6.22 -2.78
CA LYS A 23 -6.09 -6.62 -3.04
C LYS A 23 -6.98 -5.40 -3.17
N PHE A 24 -7.94 -5.45 -4.09
CA PHE A 24 -8.91 -4.41 -4.35
C PHE A 24 -10.31 -5.01 -4.30
N GLU A 25 -11.14 -4.57 -3.37
CA GLU A 25 -12.50 -5.10 -3.20
C GLU A 25 -13.45 -4.00 -2.72
N ALA A 26 -14.47 -3.69 -3.52
CA ALA A 26 -15.60 -2.83 -3.13
C ALA A 26 -15.23 -1.51 -2.39
N GLY A 27 -14.19 -0.80 -2.86
CA GLY A 27 -13.72 0.44 -2.23
C GLY A 27 -12.78 0.21 -1.04
N VAL A 28 -12.26 -1.00 -0.87
CA VAL A 28 -11.20 -1.35 0.07
C VAL A 28 -9.96 -1.73 -0.71
N VAL A 29 -8.80 -1.23 -0.26
CA VAL A 29 -7.48 -1.63 -0.75
C VAL A 29 -6.70 -2.24 0.40
N ILE A 30 -6.21 -3.45 0.22
CA ILE A 30 -5.18 -4.03 1.08
C ILE A 30 -3.83 -3.81 0.41
N TYR A 31 -3.10 -2.83 0.92
CA TYR A 31 -1.81 -2.41 0.38
C TYR A 31 -0.66 -3.01 1.19
N THR A 32 0.37 -3.47 0.49
CA THR A 32 1.58 -4.00 1.12
C THR A 32 2.59 -2.88 1.34
N GLY A 33 3.12 -2.80 2.56
CA GLY A 33 4.16 -1.85 2.92
C GLY A 33 5.43 -2.00 2.08
N GLU A 34 6.32 -1.01 2.18
CA GLU A 34 7.57 -1.01 1.46
C GLU A 34 8.71 -1.71 2.23
N GLY A 35 9.73 -2.13 1.47
CA GLY A 35 10.99 -2.65 2.00
C GLY A 35 11.05 -4.16 2.16
N GLY A 36 12.18 -4.64 2.68
CA GLY A 36 12.44 -6.05 3.00
C GLY A 36 12.57 -6.99 1.80
N ASN A 37 12.42 -6.47 0.57
CA ASN A 37 12.44 -7.25 -0.67
C ASN A 37 11.59 -8.54 -0.58
N VAL A 38 10.48 -8.46 0.15
CA VAL A 38 9.66 -9.60 0.61
C VAL A 38 8.96 -10.38 -0.52
N ILE A 39 9.04 -9.90 -1.77
CA ILE A 39 8.57 -10.63 -2.95
C ILE A 39 9.62 -11.62 -3.47
N SER A 40 10.90 -11.37 -3.18
CA SER A 40 11.99 -12.23 -3.63
C SER A 40 11.84 -13.63 -3.05
N LYS A 41 12.03 -14.65 -3.89
CA LYS A 41 12.12 -16.05 -3.46
C LYS A 41 13.49 -16.38 -2.85
N ASP A 42 14.49 -15.54 -3.08
CA ASP A 42 15.83 -15.69 -2.49
C ASP A 42 15.81 -15.18 -1.05
N GLU A 43 15.73 -16.10 -0.09
CA GLU A 43 15.69 -15.79 1.35
C GLU A 43 16.87 -14.94 1.82
N LYS A 44 18.06 -15.12 1.24
CA LYS A 44 19.27 -14.35 1.60
C LYS A 44 19.14 -12.87 1.25
N ARG A 45 18.21 -12.52 0.35
CA ARG A 45 17.92 -11.15 -0.08
C ARG A 45 16.63 -10.61 0.52
N THR A 46 16.01 -11.32 1.46
CA THR A 46 14.75 -10.91 2.09
C THR A 46 14.97 -10.58 3.56
N GLU A 47 14.27 -9.55 4.04
CA GLU A 47 14.30 -9.12 5.44
C GLU A 47 12.89 -8.76 5.90
N ASP A 48 12.67 -8.75 7.21
CA ASP A 48 11.42 -8.22 7.77
C ASP A 48 11.30 -6.72 7.43
N GLN A 49 10.10 -6.32 6.99
CA GLN A 49 9.79 -4.90 6.83
C GLN A 49 9.84 -4.17 8.17
N LYS A 50 10.28 -2.92 8.12
CA LYS A 50 10.46 -2.06 9.28
C LYS A 50 9.40 -0.95 9.29
N MET A 51 8.97 -0.52 10.47
CA MET A 51 8.04 0.59 10.65
C MET A 51 8.78 1.93 10.48
N VAL A 52 9.22 2.21 9.27
CA VAL A 52 9.97 3.41 8.90
C VAL A 52 9.46 3.95 7.56
N LYS A 53 9.88 5.16 7.20
CA LYS A 53 9.59 5.77 5.89
C LYS A 53 8.08 5.71 5.54
N GLY A 54 7.70 5.12 4.41
CA GLY A 54 6.32 5.01 3.92
C GLY A 54 5.42 4.20 4.85
N ASN A 55 5.94 3.14 5.47
CA ASN A 55 5.18 2.35 6.44
C ASN A 55 4.79 3.19 7.66
N LEU A 56 5.75 3.92 8.21
CA LEU A 56 5.51 4.87 9.31
C LEU A 56 4.57 5.99 8.89
N ALA A 57 4.72 6.51 7.66
CA ALA A 57 3.87 7.56 7.14
C ALA A 57 2.40 7.12 6.99
N LEU A 58 2.15 5.87 6.56
CA LEU A 58 0.81 5.28 6.51
C LEU A 58 0.22 5.03 7.91
N ALA A 59 1.05 4.56 8.85
CA ALA A 59 0.63 4.38 10.25
C ALA A 59 0.25 5.72 10.90
N ASN A 60 1.01 6.79 10.61
CA ASN A 60 0.67 8.14 11.07
C ASN A 60 -0.61 8.64 10.40
N SER A 61 -0.79 8.42 9.10
CA SER A 61 -2.02 8.78 8.39
C SER A 61 -3.26 8.07 8.96
N MET A 62 -3.13 6.81 9.40
CA MET A 62 -4.18 6.09 10.14
C MET A 62 -4.52 6.79 11.46
N ARG A 63 -3.49 7.10 12.27
CA ARG A 63 -3.66 7.70 13.59
C ARG A 63 -4.31 9.08 13.53
N HIS A 64 -3.95 9.87 12.54
CA HIS A 64 -4.40 11.25 12.38
C HIS A 64 -5.54 11.42 11.35
N LYS A 65 -6.04 10.31 10.79
CA LYS A 65 -7.14 10.30 9.80
C LYS A 65 -6.88 11.24 8.61
N THR A 66 -5.63 11.30 8.15
CA THR A 66 -5.28 12.08 6.95
C THR A 66 -5.58 11.28 5.71
N GLU A 67 -6.14 11.94 4.70
CA GLU A 67 -6.49 11.32 3.42
C GLU A 67 -5.25 10.90 2.62
N VAL A 68 -5.34 9.75 1.97
CA VAL A 68 -4.30 9.19 1.10
C VAL A 68 -4.87 8.99 -0.29
N ARG A 69 -4.23 9.56 -1.30
CA ARG A 69 -4.58 9.30 -2.70
C ARG A 69 -4.20 7.87 -3.08
N VAL A 70 -5.08 7.18 -3.79
CA VAL A 70 -4.81 5.85 -4.34
C VAL A 70 -4.76 5.92 -5.85
N VAL A 71 -3.65 5.45 -6.42
CA VAL A 71 -3.49 5.22 -7.86
C VAL A 71 -3.39 3.72 -8.09
N ARG A 72 -4.25 3.18 -8.96
CA ARG A 72 -4.29 1.76 -9.31
C ARG A 72 -3.52 1.50 -10.59
N GLY A 73 -2.57 0.57 -10.55
CA GLY A 73 -1.91 0.01 -11.72
C GLY A 73 -2.68 -1.19 -12.24
N LEU A 74 -3.45 -0.97 -13.31
CA LEU A 74 -4.25 -1.99 -14.00
C LEU A 74 -3.44 -2.57 -15.17
N GLU A 75 -3.51 -3.88 -15.37
CA GLU A 75 -2.89 -4.52 -16.52
C GLU A 75 -3.57 -4.04 -17.81
N ARG A 76 -2.77 -3.72 -18.82
CA ARG A 76 -3.30 -3.33 -20.13
C ARG A 76 -3.81 -4.55 -20.86
N SER A 77 -4.86 -4.38 -21.67
CA SER A 77 -5.42 -5.45 -22.50
C SER A 77 -4.44 -6.01 -23.53
N ASP A 78 -3.42 -5.25 -23.92
CA ASP A 78 -2.36 -5.67 -24.83
C ASP A 78 -1.20 -6.40 -24.14
N GLY A 79 -1.24 -6.53 -22.81
CA GLY A 79 -0.16 -7.13 -22.00
C GLY A 79 1.15 -6.33 -22.02
N LYS A 80 1.16 -5.11 -22.57
CA LYS A 80 2.36 -4.28 -22.69
C LYS A 80 2.48 -3.31 -21.51
N GLY A 81 2.37 -3.85 -20.30
CA GLY A 81 2.54 -3.11 -19.05
C GLY A 81 1.24 -2.57 -18.46
N LYS A 82 1.33 -1.47 -17.72
CA LYS A 82 0.24 -0.99 -16.86
C LYS A 82 -0.32 0.36 -17.27
N ARG A 83 -1.63 0.51 -17.10
CA ARG A 83 -2.32 1.80 -17.08
C ARG A 83 -2.52 2.21 -15.62
N TYR A 84 -2.10 3.42 -15.27
CA TYR A 84 -2.31 3.97 -13.94
C TYR A 84 -3.53 4.88 -13.93
N VAL A 85 -4.45 4.61 -13.00
CA VAL A 85 -5.70 5.36 -12.83
C VAL A 85 -5.77 5.88 -11.41
N TYR A 86 -6.00 7.19 -11.26
CA TYR A 86 -6.33 7.75 -9.96
C TYR A 86 -7.72 7.26 -9.54
N ASP A 87 -7.77 6.50 -8.45
CA ASP A 87 -9.01 5.87 -7.98
C ASP A 87 -9.73 6.74 -6.94
N GLY A 88 -9.00 7.57 -6.19
CA GLY A 88 -9.63 8.54 -5.27
C GLY A 88 -8.88 8.70 -3.96
N LEU A 89 -9.58 9.28 -2.99
CA LEU A 89 -9.14 9.51 -1.63
C LEU A 89 -9.60 8.39 -0.70
N TYR A 90 -8.69 7.94 0.14
CA TYR A 90 -8.89 6.84 1.07
C TYR A 90 -8.43 7.24 2.47
N LEU A 91 -9.00 6.59 3.49
CA LEU A 91 -8.50 6.62 4.85
C LEU A 91 -7.89 5.27 5.20
N VAL A 92 -6.78 5.27 5.95
CA VAL A 92 -6.21 4.04 6.50
C VAL A 92 -7.04 3.63 7.71
N ASP A 93 -7.63 2.44 7.63
CA ASP A 93 -8.48 1.85 8.67
C ASP A 93 -7.64 1.17 9.75
N LYS A 94 -6.75 0.27 9.33
CA LYS A 94 -5.86 -0.50 10.20
C LYS A 94 -4.62 -1.00 9.46
N TYR A 95 -3.60 -1.41 10.21
CA TYR A 95 -2.47 -2.18 9.67
C TYR A 95 -2.11 -3.37 10.57
N TRP A 96 -1.45 -4.37 9.99
CA TRP A 96 -0.94 -5.55 10.70
C TRP A 96 0.33 -6.08 10.03
N LEU A 97 1.01 -7.01 10.70
CA LEU A 97 2.10 -7.78 10.13
C LEU A 97 1.57 -9.10 9.58
N GLU A 98 1.98 -9.46 8.37
CA GLU A 98 1.68 -10.73 7.72
C GLU A 98 3.00 -11.39 7.32
N LYS A 99 3.04 -12.73 7.28
CA LYS A 99 4.22 -13.46 6.80
C LYS A 99 4.12 -13.65 5.29
N GLY A 100 5.16 -13.20 4.58
CA GLY A 100 5.33 -13.44 3.15
C GLY A 100 5.74 -14.87 2.83
N VAL A 101 5.85 -15.16 1.54
CA VAL A 101 6.24 -16.49 1.02
C VAL A 101 7.62 -16.92 1.55
N SER A 102 8.54 -15.98 1.77
CA SER A 102 9.87 -16.23 2.35
C SER A 102 9.90 -16.31 3.89
N GLY A 103 8.75 -16.28 4.56
CA GLY A 103 8.67 -16.25 6.04
C GLY A 103 9.06 -14.90 6.67
N LYS A 104 9.41 -13.90 5.85
CA LYS A 104 9.65 -12.53 6.32
C LYS A 104 8.34 -11.75 6.49
N SER A 105 8.34 -10.89 7.48
CA SER A 105 7.17 -10.10 7.88
C SER A 105 7.02 -8.89 6.94
N MET A 106 5.80 -8.65 6.47
CA MET A 106 5.42 -7.49 5.67
C MET A 106 4.27 -6.76 6.36
N TYR A 107 4.28 -5.43 6.29
CA TYR A 107 3.14 -4.66 6.75
C TYR A 107 2.03 -4.73 5.70
N LYS A 108 0.79 -4.94 6.17
CA LYS A 108 -0.42 -4.81 5.37
C LYS A 108 -1.23 -3.65 5.92
N PHE A 109 -1.71 -2.78 5.05
CA PHE A 109 -2.54 -1.63 5.37
C PHE A 109 -3.89 -1.80 4.70
N LYS A 110 -4.97 -1.72 5.47
CA LYS A 110 -6.33 -1.65 4.94
C LYS A 110 -6.71 -0.18 4.77
N LEU A 111 -6.99 0.22 3.53
CA LEU A 111 -7.47 1.55 3.18
C LEU A 111 -8.92 1.46 2.71
N CYS A 112 -9.78 2.37 3.16
CA CYS A 112 -11.19 2.44 2.77
C CYS A 112 -11.47 3.75 2.01
N LYS A 113 -12.13 3.65 0.85
CA LYS A 113 -12.48 4.78 0.00
C LYS A 113 -13.46 5.68 0.75
N ILE A 114 -13.23 6.99 0.69
CA ILE A 114 -14.16 7.96 1.28
C ILE A 114 -15.46 7.97 0.44
N PRO A 115 -16.66 7.88 1.06
CA PRO A 115 -17.92 7.91 0.33
C PRO A 115 -18.14 9.21 -0.46
N GLY A 116 -19.02 9.17 -1.47
CA GLY A 116 -19.41 10.35 -2.26
C GLY A 116 -18.45 10.72 -3.39
N GLN A 117 -17.39 9.95 -3.60
CA GLN A 117 -16.48 10.13 -4.74
C GLN A 117 -17.01 9.43 -6.00
N PRO A 118 -16.69 9.95 -7.20
CA PRO A 118 -16.94 9.25 -8.46
C PRO A 118 -16.30 7.86 -8.51
N ARG A 119 -16.91 6.97 -9.30
CA ARG A 119 -16.36 5.65 -9.60
C ARG A 119 -15.46 5.67 -10.83
#